data_AF-A0A426W7L5-F1
#
_entry.id   AF-A0A426W7L5-F1
#
_cell.length_a   1.000
_cell.length_b   1.000
_cell.length_c   1.000
_cell.angle_alpha   90.00
_cell.angle_beta   90.00
_cell.angle_gamma   90.00
#
_symmetry.space_group_name_H-M   'P 1'
#
loop_
_entity.id
_entity.type
_entity.pdbx_description
1 polymer ?
#
loop_
_entity_poly.entity_id
_entity_poly.type
_entity_poly.pdbx_seq_one_letter_code
_entity_poly.pdbx_strand_id
1 'polypeptide(L)'
;MTITMPFETAPLDDVQIIKGVTFPGHITFRQLLITGPPGAGKSSLIRKLGGWSEEGYIDLTLNKWWAAQSLSLRPREIHLGFPFVGFEPSLALFDKEWLEADARPVIDLERIRLPPEKRFFFSVNWRWRYVFEFLLPPAPLLLERRLERSKRGTHHVDVGLELKTIESQIQVYRHAALYLHQSGLNVYLREDTDDVPLQIIYPEQ
;
A
#
# COMPACT_ATOMS: atom_id res chain seq x y z
N MET A 1 -8.25 -21.82 -8.26
CA MET A 1 -8.49 -21.26 -6.91
C MET A 1 -9.07 -19.88 -7.12
N THR A 2 -10.33 -19.68 -6.73
CA THR A 2 -10.95 -18.35 -6.75
C THR A 2 -10.16 -17.46 -5.80
N ILE A 3 -9.64 -16.35 -6.30
CA ILE A 3 -8.95 -15.36 -5.48
C ILE A 3 -10.03 -14.67 -4.65
N THR A 4 -10.26 -15.15 -3.44
CA THR A 4 -11.27 -14.56 -2.54
C THR A 4 -10.75 -13.20 -2.09
N MET A 5 -11.52 -12.15 -2.36
CA MET A 5 -11.26 -10.83 -1.79
C MET A 5 -11.44 -10.93 -0.27
N PRO A 6 -10.47 -10.50 0.57
CA PRO A 6 -10.61 -10.62 2.02
C PRO A 6 -11.64 -9.64 2.61
N PHE A 7 -12.18 -8.72 1.80
CA PHE A 7 -13.20 -7.74 2.16
C PHE A 7 -13.91 -7.22 0.91
N GLU A 8 -15.04 -6.55 1.11
CA GLU A 8 -15.71 -5.77 0.07
C GLU A 8 -15.30 -4.30 0.15
N THR A 9 -15.49 -3.56 -0.94
CA THR A 9 -15.20 -2.13 -0.99
C THR A 9 -16.36 -1.35 -1.58
N ALA A 10 -16.56 -0.13 -1.08
CA ALA A 10 -17.51 0.82 -1.62
C ALA A 10 -16.84 2.16 -1.92
N PRO A 11 -17.33 2.94 -2.90
CA PRO A 11 -16.95 4.33 -3.05
C PRO A 11 -17.24 5.15 -1.79
N LEU A 12 -16.46 6.21 -1.59
CA LEU A 12 -16.73 7.22 -0.57
C LEU A 12 -17.67 8.30 -1.10
N ASP A 13 -18.67 8.65 -0.30
CA ASP A 13 -19.59 9.76 -0.61
C ASP A 13 -18.98 11.11 -0.21
N ASP A 14 -18.37 11.20 0.98
CA ASP A 14 -17.71 12.42 1.46
C ASP A 14 -16.30 12.53 0.87
N VAL A 15 -16.19 13.29 -0.22
CA VAL A 15 -14.96 13.47 -0.98
C VAL A 15 -14.62 14.95 -1.21
N GLN A 16 -13.33 15.19 -1.42
CA GLN A 16 -12.76 16.47 -1.83
C GLN A 16 -11.79 16.27 -2.99
N ILE A 17 -11.45 17.36 -3.68
CA ILE A 17 -10.45 17.35 -4.75
C ILE A 17 -9.18 18.03 -4.27
N ILE A 18 -8.06 17.30 -4.29
CA ILE A 18 -6.72 17.83 -4.01
C ILE A 18 -5.92 17.76 -5.31
N LYS A 19 -5.60 18.92 -5.90
CA LYS A 19 -4.81 19.02 -7.15
C LYS A 19 -5.34 18.13 -8.28
N GLY A 20 -6.66 18.10 -8.45
CA GLY A 20 -7.32 17.32 -9.52
C GLY A 20 -7.40 15.81 -9.26
N VAL A 21 -7.20 15.36 -8.01
CA VAL A 21 -7.38 13.97 -7.57
C VAL A 21 -8.41 13.93 -6.45
N THR A 22 -9.35 12.98 -6.51
CA THR A 22 -10.40 12.79 -5.50
C THR A 22 -9.86 12.07 -4.26
N PHE A 23 -10.19 12.56 -3.08
CA PHE A 23 -9.79 11.99 -1.78
C PHE A 23 -10.93 12.10 -0.75
N PRO A 24 -10.90 11.37 0.38
CA PRO A 24 -11.90 11.54 1.43
C PRO A 24 -11.92 12.97 2.00
N GLY A 25 -13.10 13.48 2.34
CA GLY A 25 -13.33 14.90 2.69
C GLY A 25 -12.53 15.44 3.89
N HIS A 26 -12.09 14.57 4.80
CA HIS A 26 -11.37 14.95 6.02
C HIS A 26 -9.84 14.89 5.91
N ILE A 27 -9.30 14.32 4.82
CA ILE A 27 -7.85 14.13 4.72
C ILE A 27 -7.14 15.42 4.34
N THR A 28 -5.88 15.54 4.71
CA THR A 28 -5.02 16.62 4.23
C THR A 28 -3.85 16.06 3.44
N PHE A 29 -3.38 16.85 2.49
CA PHE A 29 -2.22 16.55 1.64
C PHE A 29 -1.01 16.00 2.41
N ARG A 30 -0.75 16.53 3.61
CA ARG A 30 0.42 16.17 4.43
C ARG A 30 0.24 14.89 5.25
N GLN A 31 -0.89 14.21 5.17
CA GLN A 31 -1.11 12.91 5.84
C GLN A 31 -0.88 11.72 4.91
N LEU A 32 -0.87 11.94 3.60
CA LEU A 32 -0.89 10.90 2.58
C LEU A 32 0.42 10.11 2.50
N LEU A 33 0.28 8.78 2.59
CA LEU A 33 1.29 7.78 2.30
C LEU A 33 0.75 6.87 1.19
N ILE A 34 1.45 6.79 0.06
CA ILE A 34 0.97 6.07 -1.12
C ILE A 34 1.76 4.77 -1.28
N THR A 35 1.08 3.63 -1.27
CA THR A 35 1.69 2.31 -1.37
C THR A 35 0.94 1.40 -2.36
N GLY A 36 1.51 0.25 -2.69
CA GLY A 36 0.98 -0.66 -3.72
C GLY A 36 2.08 -1.32 -4.54
N PRO A 37 1.74 -2.34 -5.35
CA PRO A 37 2.72 -3.14 -6.08
C PRO A 37 3.51 -2.32 -7.11
N PRO A 38 4.66 -2.85 -7.59
CA PRO A 38 5.36 -2.27 -8.73
C PRO A 38 4.42 -2.06 -9.92
N GLY A 39 4.57 -0.93 -10.63
CA GLY A 39 3.71 -0.62 -11.79
C GLY A 39 2.32 -0.08 -11.47
N ALA A 40 1.93 0.05 -10.20
CA ALA A 40 0.60 0.53 -9.81
C ALA A 40 0.30 2.00 -10.19
N GLY A 41 1.33 2.82 -10.43
CA GLY A 41 1.15 4.25 -10.72
C GLY A 41 1.42 5.19 -9.54
N LYS A 42 2.03 4.68 -8.45
CA LYS A 42 2.33 5.45 -7.23
C LYS A 42 3.10 6.74 -7.52
N SER A 43 4.18 6.66 -8.29
CA SER A 43 5.00 7.83 -8.65
C SER A 43 4.24 8.81 -9.53
N SER A 44 3.37 8.33 -10.41
CA SER A 44 2.49 9.17 -11.25
C SER A 44 1.50 9.94 -10.37
N LEU A 45 0.89 9.27 -9.39
CA LEU A 45 -0.03 9.89 -8.43
C LEU A 45 0.70 10.94 -7.57
N ILE A 46 1.86 10.61 -6.99
CA ILE A 46 2.68 11.56 -6.23
C ILE A 46 3.04 12.80 -7.07
N ARG A 47 3.42 12.60 -8.34
CA ARG A 47 3.76 13.70 -9.25
C ARG A 47 2.55 14.58 -9.57
N LYS A 48 1.37 14.00 -9.82
CA LYS A 48 0.12 14.75 -10.04
C LYS A 48 -0.24 15.59 -8.81
N LEU A 49 0.00 15.05 -7.63
CA LEU A 49 -0.12 15.74 -6.36
C LEU A 49 0.99 16.77 -6.10
N GLY A 50 1.97 16.93 -7.00
CA GLY A 50 3.11 17.82 -6.79
C GLY A 50 3.88 17.49 -5.50
N GLY A 51 3.94 16.21 -5.14
CA GLY A 51 4.77 15.68 -4.07
C GLY A 51 6.20 15.40 -4.53
N TRP A 52 7.03 14.99 -3.58
CA TRP A 52 8.42 14.61 -3.84
C TRP A 52 8.48 13.11 -4.17
N SER A 53 9.10 12.74 -5.28
CA SER A 53 9.13 11.34 -5.75
C SER A 53 10.25 10.51 -5.13
N GLU A 54 10.91 10.96 -4.06
CA GLU A 54 11.87 10.11 -3.38
C GLU A 54 11.11 8.96 -2.72
N GLU A 55 11.42 7.73 -3.13
CA GLU A 55 10.81 6.53 -2.58
C GLU A 55 11.24 6.35 -1.11
N GLY A 56 10.29 6.03 -0.25
CA GLY A 56 10.54 5.63 1.13
C GLY A 56 10.42 4.11 1.27
N TYR A 57 11.14 3.54 2.22
CA TYR A 57 10.94 2.17 2.67
C TYR A 57 10.51 2.17 4.14
N ILE A 58 9.55 1.30 4.47
CA ILE A 58 9.06 1.10 5.84
C ILE A 58 8.99 -0.40 6.10
N ASP A 59 9.81 -0.89 7.01
CA ASP A 59 9.68 -2.22 7.57
C ASP A 59 8.60 -2.19 8.67
N LEU A 60 7.49 -2.90 8.43
CA LEU A 60 6.35 -2.95 9.33
C LEU A 60 6.62 -3.76 10.61
N THR A 61 7.71 -4.51 10.67
CA THR A 61 8.11 -5.31 11.85
C THR A 61 8.89 -4.48 12.87
N LEU A 62 9.45 -3.34 12.45
CA LEU A 62 10.25 -2.49 13.32
C LEU A 62 9.36 -1.71 14.28
N ASN A 63 9.72 -1.77 15.56
CA ASN A 63 9.07 -0.91 16.55
C ASN A 63 9.31 0.56 16.18
N LYS A 64 8.25 1.38 16.29
CA LYS A 64 8.29 2.82 15.98
C LYS A 64 8.57 3.18 14.52
N TRP A 65 8.30 2.30 13.55
CA TRP A 65 8.37 2.66 12.13
C TRP A 65 7.55 3.92 11.79
N TRP A 66 6.46 4.19 12.52
CA TRP A 66 5.62 5.39 12.36
C TRP A 66 6.32 6.71 12.73
N ALA A 67 7.50 6.66 13.36
CA ALA A 67 8.35 7.80 13.65
C ALA A 67 9.60 7.84 12.74
N ALA A 68 9.71 6.95 11.76
CA ALA A 68 10.87 6.89 10.87
C ALA A 68 11.06 8.19 10.08
N GLN A 69 12.31 8.58 9.87
CA GLN A 69 12.64 9.80 9.12
C GLN A 69 12.14 9.74 7.67
N SER A 70 12.06 8.53 7.08
CA SER A 70 11.49 8.30 5.76
C SER A 70 10.04 8.78 5.64
N LEU A 71 9.31 8.90 6.76
CA LEU A 71 7.96 9.43 6.80
C LEU A 71 7.89 10.96 6.92
N SER A 72 9.01 11.69 7.05
CA SER A 72 9.04 13.13 7.36
C SER A 72 8.49 14.02 6.24
N LEU A 73 8.83 13.71 4.98
CA LEU A 73 8.34 14.42 3.79
C LEU A 73 7.07 13.74 3.26
N ARG A 74 6.01 14.51 3.01
CA ARG A 74 4.68 14.00 2.62
C ARG A 74 3.99 14.96 1.64
N PRO A 75 3.21 14.44 0.66
CA PRO A 75 2.92 13.04 0.39
C PRO A 75 4.14 12.29 -0.12
N ARG A 76 4.19 10.97 0.09
CA ARG A 76 5.33 10.14 -0.32
C ARG A 76 4.90 8.77 -0.83
N GLU A 77 5.61 8.28 -1.84
CA GLU A 77 5.57 6.87 -2.24
C GLU A 77 6.34 6.04 -1.20
N ILE A 78 5.71 5.01 -0.66
CA ILE A 78 6.30 4.10 0.31
C ILE A 78 6.22 2.66 -0.18
N HIS A 79 7.36 1.98 -0.13
CA HIS A 79 7.44 0.52 -0.22
C HIS A 79 7.38 -0.05 1.18
N LEU A 80 6.67 -1.17 1.31
CA LEU A 80 6.46 -1.84 2.58
C LEU A 80 7.30 -3.11 2.63
N GLY A 81 8.07 -3.25 3.71
CA GLY A 81 8.63 -4.50 4.17
C GLY A 81 7.57 -5.25 4.97
N PHE A 82 7.15 -6.40 4.46
CA PHE A 82 6.16 -7.25 5.10
C PHE A 82 6.84 -8.41 5.84
N PRO A 83 6.36 -8.77 7.04
CA PRO A 83 6.73 -10.04 7.67
C PRO A 83 6.11 -11.22 6.91
N PHE A 84 6.88 -12.29 6.71
CA PHE A 84 6.39 -13.54 6.15
C PHE A 84 6.71 -14.72 7.06
N VAL A 85 5.83 -15.72 7.08
CA VAL A 85 6.05 -16.97 7.80
C VAL A 85 7.29 -17.66 7.25
N GLY A 86 8.22 -18.04 8.12
CA GLY A 86 9.48 -18.68 7.74
C GLY A 86 10.60 -17.72 7.32
N PHE A 87 10.36 -16.41 7.30
CA PHE A 87 11.38 -15.39 7.00
C PHE A 87 11.61 -14.51 8.23
N GLU A 88 12.83 -14.52 8.77
CA GLU A 88 13.22 -13.62 9.85
C GLU A 88 13.21 -12.15 9.43
N PRO A 89 13.87 -11.72 8.33
CA PRO A 89 13.75 -10.35 7.85
C PRO A 89 12.36 -10.07 7.24
N SER A 90 11.93 -8.81 7.29
CA SER A 90 10.83 -8.34 6.44
C SER A 90 11.27 -8.35 4.98
N LEU A 91 10.37 -8.66 4.05
CA LEU A 91 10.65 -8.59 2.62
C LEU A 91 9.71 -7.61 1.92
N ALA A 92 10.23 -6.86 0.97
CA ALA A 92 9.42 -6.24 -0.06
C ALA A 92 8.93 -7.29 -1.06
N LEU A 93 7.79 -7.04 -1.68
CA LEU A 93 7.18 -7.97 -2.65
C LEU A 93 7.93 -8.09 -3.99
N PHE A 94 9.04 -7.36 -4.14
CA PHE A 94 9.94 -7.43 -5.28
C PHE A 94 11.34 -7.92 -4.87
N ASP A 95 11.54 -8.30 -3.60
CA ASP A 95 12.79 -8.92 -3.17
C ASP A 95 12.93 -10.31 -3.79
N LYS A 96 14.17 -10.69 -4.08
CA LYS A 96 14.51 -11.94 -4.75
C LYS A 96 14.00 -13.14 -3.94
N GLU A 97 14.16 -13.08 -2.63
CA GLU A 97 13.72 -14.08 -1.67
C GLU A 97 12.21 -14.33 -1.73
N TRP A 98 11.41 -13.30 -2.01
CA TRP A 98 9.97 -13.44 -2.15
C TRP A 98 9.58 -13.93 -3.56
N LEU A 99 10.26 -13.41 -4.59
CA LEU A 99 9.97 -13.74 -6.00
C LEU A 99 10.36 -15.18 -6.36
N GLU A 100 11.45 -15.69 -5.81
CA GLU A 100 12.02 -17.01 -6.12
C GLU A 100 11.62 -18.13 -5.15
N ALA A 101 10.81 -17.83 -4.13
CA ALA A 101 10.31 -18.85 -3.22
C ALA A 101 9.42 -19.89 -3.95
N ASP A 102 9.68 -21.18 -3.71
CA ASP A 102 8.95 -22.31 -4.32
C ASP A 102 7.44 -22.22 -4.13
N ALA A 103 7.02 -21.78 -2.94
CA ALA A 103 5.65 -21.42 -2.62
C ALA A 103 5.60 -19.96 -2.19
N ARG A 104 4.55 -19.24 -2.62
CA ARG A 104 4.39 -17.82 -2.28
C ARG A 104 4.31 -17.65 -0.76
N PRO A 105 5.23 -16.88 -0.15
CA PRO A 105 5.26 -16.71 1.30
C PRO A 105 3.96 -16.12 1.84
N VAL A 106 3.45 -16.69 2.92
CA VAL A 106 2.24 -16.22 3.60
C VAL A 106 2.61 -15.06 4.53
N ILE A 107 1.88 -13.95 4.46
CA ILE A 107 2.11 -12.79 5.33
C ILE A 107 1.82 -13.14 6.78
N ASP A 108 2.71 -12.75 7.68
CA ASP A 108 2.59 -12.96 9.13
C ASP A 108 2.11 -11.66 9.80
N LEU A 109 0.78 -11.46 9.82
CA LEU A 109 0.16 -10.22 10.30
C LEU A 109 0.47 -9.92 11.76
N GLU A 110 0.70 -10.94 12.60
CA GLU A 110 0.97 -10.76 14.04
C GLU A 110 2.30 -10.05 14.30
N ARG A 111 3.24 -10.16 13.36
CA ARG A 111 4.54 -9.47 13.42
C ARG A 111 4.48 -8.00 13.00
N ILE A 112 3.37 -7.55 12.40
CA ILE A 112 3.20 -6.13 12.06
C ILE A 112 3.06 -5.32 13.35
N ARG A 113 3.98 -4.37 13.55
CA ARG A 113 3.92 -3.42 14.65
C ARG A 113 2.94 -2.30 14.29
N LEU A 114 2.10 -1.93 15.24
CA LEU A 114 1.07 -0.91 15.04
C LEU A 114 1.40 0.36 15.84
N PRO A 115 1.12 1.56 15.29
CA PRO A 115 1.22 2.78 16.08
C PRO A 115 0.28 2.70 17.29
N PRO A 116 0.74 3.13 18.48
CA PRO A 116 -0.09 3.11 19.66
C PRO A 116 -1.25 4.07 19.52
N GLU A 117 -2.36 3.76 20.20
CA GLU A 117 -3.44 4.71 20.38
C GLU A 117 -2.94 5.95 21.14
N LYS A 118 -3.55 7.10 20.85
CA LYS A 118 -3.21 8.35 21.52
C LYS A 118 -3.56 8.22 23.01
N ARG A 119 -2.54 8.24 23.87
CA ARG A 119 -2.72 8.07 25.34
C ARG A 119 -2.93 9.39 26.08
N PHE A 120 -2.26 10.46 25.66
CA PHE A 120 -2.26 11.74 26.36
C PHE A 120 -2.65 12.89 25.44
N PHE A 121 -3.23 13.96 25.99
CA PHE A 121 -3.71 15.11 25.21
C PHE A 121 -2.63 15.71 24.28
N PHE A 122 -1.41 15.90 24.79
CA PHE A 122 -0.27 16.45 24.04
C PHE A 122 0.54 15.41 23.25
N SER A 123 0.20 14.12 23.35
CA SER A 123 0.88 13.09 22.57
C SER A 123 0.46 13.14 21.10
N VAL A 124 1.39 12.82 20.21
CA VAL A 124 1.11 12.73 18.77
C VAL A 124 0.11 11.60 18.54
N ASN A 125 -0.99 11.90 17.83
CA ASN A 125 -1.90 10.86 17.35
C ASN A 125 -1.32 10.24 16.07
N TRP A 126 -0.53 9.18 16.22
CA TRP A 126 0.13 8.52 15.08
C TRP A 126 -0.85 7.89 14.10
N ARG A 127 -1.96 7.32 14.59
CA ARG A 127 -2.99 6.71 13.74
C ARG A 127 -3.72 7.74 12.88
N TRP A 128 -3.99 8.93 13.43
CA TRP A 128 -4.56 10.06 12.67
C TRP A 128 -3.54 10.75 11.76
N ARG A 129 -2.26 10.73 12.12
CA ARG A 129 -1.19 11.44 11.40
C ARG A 129 -1.00 10.91 9.97
N TYR A 130 -1.33 9.65 9.72
CA TYR A 130 -1.10 8.99 8.45
C TYR A 130 -2.42 8.50 7.85
N VAL A 131 -2.52 8.71 6.54
CA VAL A 131 -3.56 8.15 5.68
C VAL A 131 -2.86 7.30 4.64
N PHE A 132 -3.09 6.00 4.68
CA PHE A 132 -2.56 5.06 3.71
C PHE A 132 -3.49 4.98 2.49
N GLU A 133 -2.95 5.31 1.34
CA GLU A 133 -3.58 5.12 0.04
C GLU A 133 -2.94 3.89 -0.63
N PHE A 134 -3.68 2.79 -0.66
CA PHE A 134 -3.29 1.55 -1.34
C PHE A 134 -3.77 1.59 -2.79
N LEU A 135 -2.84 1.85 -3.72
CA LEU A 135 -3.11 1.82 -5.15
C LEU A 135 -2.96 0.38 -5.67
N LEU A 136 -4.09 -0.31 -5.87
CA LEU A 136 -4.19 -1.73 -6.19
C LEU A 136 -5.00 -1.95 -7.49
N PRO A 137 -4.45 -1.63 -8.67
CA PRO A 137 -5.12 -1.91 -9.92
C PRO A 137 -5.36 -3.41 -10.12
N PRO A 138 -6.34 -3.81 -10.95
CA PRO A 138 -6.55 -5.20 -11.33
C PRO A 138 -5.27 -5.86 -11.88
N ALA A 139 -5.06 -7.14 -11.54
CA ALA A 139 -3.84 -7.87 -11.92
C ALA A 139 -3.55 -7.86 -13.44
N PRO A 140 -4.54 -8.05 -14.33
CA PRO A 140 -4.29 -8.00 -15.77
C PRO A 140 -3.77 -6.64 -16.25
N LEU A 141 -4.31 -5.55 -15.69
CA LEU A 141 -3.88 -4.19 -16.01
C LEU A 141 -2.45 -3.91 -15.50
N LEU A 142 -2.12 -4.38 -14.29
CA LEU A 142 -0.75 -4.30 -13.78
C LEU A 142 0.23 -5.09 -14.65
N LEU A 143 -0.17 -6.28 -15.13
CA LEU A 143 0.67 -7.09 -16.01
C LEU A 143 0.99 -6.33 -17.29
N GLU A 144 -0.03 -5.79 -17.96
CA GLU A 144 0.12 -4.98 -19.16
C GLU A 144 1.08 -3.81 -18.93
N ARG A 145 0.83 -2.99 -17.89
CA ARG A 145 1.66 -1.84 -17.53
C ARG A 145 3.12 -2.20 -17.28
N ARG A 146 3.36 -3.31 -16.59
CA ARG A 146 4.73 -3.77 -16.25
C ARG A 146 5.44 -4.35 -17.46
N LEU A 147 4.74 -5.09 -18.34
CA LEU A 147 5.31 -5.57 -19.60
C LEU A 147 5.68 -4.40 -20.53
N GLU A 148 4.84 -3.37 -20.62
CA GLU A 148 5.17 -2.16 -21.38
C GLU A 148 6.38 -1.42 -20.83
N ARG A 149 6.51 -1.33 -19.49
CA ARG A 149 7.68 -0.73 -18.83
C ARG A 149 8.94 -1.56 -19.04
N SER A 150 8.86 -2.89 -18.97
CA SER A 150 9.99 -3.80 -19.19
C SER A 150 10.58 -3.65 -20.59
N LYS A 151 9.74 -3.43 -21.62
CA LYS A 151 10.19 -3.13 -23.00
C LYS A 151 11.07 -1.87 -23.09
N ARG A 152 10.99 -0.96 -22.12
CA ARG A 152 11.81 0.26 -22.04
C ARG A 152 13.14 0.05 -21.31
N GLY A 153 13.40 -1.16 -20.81
CA GLY A 153 14.72 -1.62 -20.34
C GLY A 153 15.17 -1.12 -18.96
N THR A 154 14.29 -0.53 -18.15
CA THR A 154 14.68 0.16 -16.91
C THR A 154 14.45 -0.63 -15.62
N HIS A 155 13.84 -1.82 -15.64
CA HIS A 155 13.44 -2.53 -14.42
C HIS A 155 13.68 -4.05 -14.46
N HIS A 156 14.66 -4.52 -13.69
CA HIS A 156 15.00 -5.95 -13.54
C HIS A 156 13.94 -6.78 -12.80
N VAL A 157 13.02 -6.12 -12.07
CA VAL A 157 11.94 -6.75 -11.30
C VAL A 157 10.87 -7.40 -12.20
N ASP A 158 10.90 -7.13 -13.51
CA ASP A 158 9.89 -7.59 -14.48
C ASP A 158 10.35 -8.78 -15.34
N VAL A 159 11.50 -9.39 -15.04
CA VAL A 159 11.97 -10.60 -15.72
C VAL A 159 11.12 -11.80 -15.28
N GLY A 160 10.52 -12.52 -16.24
CA GLY A 160 9.68 -13.69 -15.94
C GLY A 160 8.35 -13.34 -15.25
N LEU A 161 7.83 -12.13 -15.47
CA LEU A 161 6.62 -11.64 -14.81
C LEU A 161 5.37 -12.42 -15.25
N GLU A 162 4.76 -13.13 -14.30
CA GLU A 162 3.52 -13.87 -14.49
C GLU A 162 2.33 -13.20 -13.80
N LEU A 163 1.12 -13.38 -14.35
CA LEU A 163 -0.13 -12.88 -13.77
C LEU A 163 -0.30 -13.36 -12.32
N LYS A 164 -0.01 -14.64 -12.04
CA LYS A 164 -0.12 -15.24 -10.71
C LYS A 164 0.77 -14.55 -9.66
N THR A 165 1.95 -14.08 -10.08
CA THR A 165 2.85 -13.32 -9.21
C THR A 165 2.21 -12.00 -8.83
N ILE A 166 1.64 -11.28 -9.79
CA ILE A 166 0.96 -10.00 -9.56
C ILE A 166 -0.29 -10.19 -8.69
N GLU A 167 -1.09 -11.22 -8.96
CA GLU A 167 -2.24 -11.59 -8.13
C GLU A 167 -1.82 -11.83 -6.67
N SER A 168 -0.73 -12.56 -6.46
CA SER A 168 -0.17 -12.83 -5.12
C SER A 168 0.30 -11.54 -4.45
N GLN A 169 0.97 -10.64 -5.18
CA GLN A 169 1.40 -9.34 -4.66
C GLN A 169 0.21 -8.49 -4.21
N ILE A 170 -0.82 -8.37 -5.06
CA ILE A 170 -2.06 -7.65 -4.73
C ILE A 170 -2.70 -8.24 -3.48
N GLN A 171 -2.74 -9.58 -3.37
CA GLN A 171 -3.33 -10.23 -2.21
C GLN A 171 -2.58 -9.92 -0.91
N VAL A 172 -1.25 -9.87 -0.92
CA VAL A 172 -0.49 -9.46 0.27
C VAL A 172 -0.83 -8.01 0.65
N TYR A 173 -0.88 -7.09 -0.32
CA TYR A 173 -1.28 -5.70 -0.06
C TYR A 173 -2.71 -5.60 0.49
N ARG A 174 -3.65 -6.42 -0.01
CA ARG A 174 -5.04 -6.46 0.51
C ARG A 174 -5.09 -6.93 1.96
N HIS A 175 -4.41 -8.02 2.30
CA HIS A 175 -4.35 -8.49 3.69
C HIS A 175 -3.74 -7.44 4.63
N ALA A 176 -2.67 -6.78 4.19
CA ALA A 176 -2.06 -5.69 4.96
C ALA A 176 -3.00 -4.49 5.11
N ALA A 177 -3.68 -4.07 4.04
CA ALA A 177 -4.66 -2.98 4.06
C ALA A 177 -5.79 -3.27 5.06
N LEU A 178 -6.37 -4.48 5.00
CA LEU A 178 -7.42 -4.92 5.91
C LEU A 178 -6.92 -4.90 7.37
N TYR A 179 -5.75 -5.49 7.64
CA TYR A 179 -5.20 -5.56 8.98
C TYR A 179 -4.92 -4.17 9.57
N LEU A 180 -4.34 -3.26 8.78
CA LEU A 180 -4.10 -1.88 9.20
C LEU A 180 -5.40 -1.12 9.44
N HIS A 181 -6.41 -1.30 8.59
CA HIS A 181 -7.73 -0.71 8.78
C HIS A 181 -8.38 -1.22 10.07
N GLN A 182 -8.45 -2.53 10.28
CA GLN A 182 -9.03 -3.14 11.48
C GLN A 182 -8.31 -2.68 12.75
N SER A 183 -7.02 -2.37 12.63
CA SER A 183 -6.18 -1.81 13.69
C SER A 183 -6.38 -0.29 13.92
N GLY A 184 -7.34 0.34 13.24
CA GLY A 184 -7.70 1.75 13.43
C GLY A 184 -6.77 2.75 12.74
N LEU A 185 -6.00 2.34 11.72
CA LEU A 185 -5.34 3.29 10.81
C LEU A 185 -6.30 3.72 9.70
N ASN A 186 -6.09 4.94 9.18
CA ASN A 186 -6.84 5.41 8.01
C ASN A 186 -6.28 4.74 6.75
N VAL A 187 -7.09 3.89 6.13
CA VAL A 187 -6.71 3.10 4.95
C VAL A 187 -7.78 3.26 3.88
N TYR A 188 -7.35 3.64 2.68
CA TYR A 188 -8.19 3.74 1.49
C TYR A 188 -7.56 2.96 0.35
N LEU A 189 -8.41 2.47 -0.55
CA LEU A 189 -8.00 1.74 -1.74
C LEU A 189 -8.31 2.53 -2.99
N ARG A 190 -7.54 2.30 -4.04
CA ARG A 190 -7.80 2.87 -5.36
C ARG A 190 -7.32 1.94 -6.45
N GLU A 191 -8.05 1.86 -7.56
CA GLU A 191 -7.68 0.99 -8.69
C GLU A 191 -6.90 1.75 -9.77
N ASP A 192 -7.19 3.03 -10.00
CA ASP A 192 -6.40 3.94 -10.84
C ASP A 192 -6.18 5.30 -10.18
N THR A 193 -5.12 6.00 -10.55
CA THR A 193 -4.78 7.35 -10.09
C THR A 193 -5.89 8.40 -10.21
N ASP A 194 -6.86 8.20 -11.10
CA ASP A 194 -7.99 9.10 -11.35
C ASP A 194 -9.31 8.62 -10.71
N ASP A 195 -9.37 7.39 -10.20
CA ASP A 195 -10.61 6.81 -9.64
C ASP A 195 -10.99 7.47 -8.32
N VAL A 196 -12.24 7.29 -7.88
CA VAL A 196 -12.67 7.67 -6.53
C VAL A 196 -12.04 6.70 -5.51
N PRO A 197 -11.53 7.18 -4.36
CA PRO A 197 -11.06 6.29 -3.31
C PRO A 197 -12.19 5.40 -2.80
N LEU A 198 -11.82 4.16 -2.50
CA LEU A 198 -12.70 3.14 -1.97
C LEU A 198 -12.42 2.95 -0.47
N GLN A 199 -13.48 2.78 0.30
CA GLN A 199 -13.42 2.36 1.70
C GLN A 199 -13.63 0.85 1.79
N ILE A 200 -13.00 0.23 2.80
CA ILE A 200 -13.26 -1.17 3.15
C ILE A 200 -14.62 -1.22 3.87
N ILE A 201 -15.49 -2.11 3.41
CA ILE A 201 -16.76 -2.41 4.08
C ILE A 201 -16.72 -3.84 4.59
N TYR A 202 -17.34 -4.06 5.75
CA TYR A 202 -17.54 -5.39 6.29
C TYR A 202 -18.94 -5.86 5.86
N PRO A 203 -19.10 -7.10 5.37
CA PRO A 203 -20.44 -7.65 5.22
C PRO A 203 -21.16 -7.57 6.57
N GLU A 204 -22.39 -7.07 6.57
CA GLU A 204 -23.23 -7.07 7.79
C GLU A 204 -23.27 -8.50 8.34
N GLN A 205 -22.97 -8.65 9.64
CA GLN A 205 -23.06 -9.94 10.34
C GLN A 205 -24.51 -10.30 10.64
#